data_AF-A0A6P8L824-F1
#
_entry.id   AF-A0A6P8L824-F1
#
_cell.length_a   1.000
_cell.length_b   1.000
_cell.length_c   1.000
_cell.angle_alpha   90.00
_cell.angle_beta   90.00
_cell.angle_gamma   90.00
#
_symmetry.space_group_name_H-M   'P 1'
#
loop_
_entity.id
_entity.type
_entity.pdbx_description
1 polymer ?
#
loop_
_entity_poly.entity_id
_entity_poly.type
_entity_poly.pdbx_seq_one_letter_code
_entity_poly.pdbx_strand_id
1 'polypeptide(L)'
;MEKAESSNEDDSNTELEDRDPNSLNKHLQVMWDDVIGEPEGIRSPECAWRLSGHCFRLSRSCCYVFLSVLISPLFALCFGFTFACLAFQHIWCLAPCLRVWKISCAATRNFLSAVTHAIVKPIMESLGYLFHNIRVYNQKLPDGLAQKDDILVV
;
A
#
# COMPACT_ATOMS: atom_id res chain seq x y z
N MET A 1 29.12 42.47 -30.66
CA MET A 1 27.89 43.26 -30.45
C MET A 1 26.92 42.35 -29.73
N GLU A 2 26.93 42.49 -28.42
CA GLU A 2 26.09 41.79 -27.46
C GLU A 2 24.70 42.43 -27.53
N LYS A 3 23.66 41.63 -27.77
CA LYS A 3 22.28 42.06 -27.57
C LYS A 3 21.74 41.35 -26.35
N ALA A 4 21.82 42.06 -25.22
CA ALA A 4 21.04 41.80 -24.02
C ALA A 4 19.60 42.28 -24.25
N GLU A 5 18.62 41.44 -23.90
CA GLU A 5 17.18 41.70 -23.70
C GLU A 5 16.54 40.30 -23.56
N SER A 6 15.85 39.88 -22.49
CA SER A 6 15.08 40.61 -21.49
C SER A 6 14.99 39.71 -20.25
N SER A 7 15.59 40.15 -19.15
CA SER A 7 15.26 39.69 -17.80
C SER A 7 14.04 40.48 -17.34
N ASN A 8 12.84 39.93 -17.55
CA ASN A 8 11.62 40.36 -16.89
C ASN A 8 10.95 39.11 -16.32
N GLU A 9 11.56 38.53 -15.29
CA GLU A 9 10.87 37.67 -14.35
C GLU A 9 10.97 38.38 -13.01
N ASP A 10 10.02 39.28 -12.77
CA ASP A 10 9.79 39.82 -11.43
C ASP A 10 9.38 38.65 -10.52
N ASP A 11 10.40 38.21 -9.80
CA ASP A 11 10.48 37.13 -8.83
C ASP A 11 9.59 37.40 -7.60
N SER A 12 8.28 37.39 -7.83
CA SER A 12 7.25 37.38 -6.79
C SER A 12 6.19 36.32 -7.07
N ASN A 13 6.64 35.15 -7.54
CA ASN A 13 5.88 33.93 -7.32
C ASN A 13 5.85 33.70 -5.80
N THR A 14 4.83 34.24 -5.15
CA THR A 14 4.46 33.79 -3.82
C THR A 14 4.14 32.31 -3.98
N GLU A 15 5.10 31.44 -3.65
CA GLU A 15 4.97 29.99 -3.77
C GLU A 15 3.71 29.60 -2.98
N LEU A 16 2.63 29.29 -3.70
CA LEU A 16 1.36 28.97 -3.07
C LEU A 16 1.56 27.70 -2.26
N GLU A 17 1.18 27.75 -0.98
CA GLU A 17 1.31 26.61 -0.07
C GLU A 17 0.62 25.37 -0.66
N ASP A 18 1.34 24.25 -0.70
CA ASP A 18 0.77 22.96 -1.08
C ASP A 18 -0.26 22.52 -0.03
N ARG A 19 -1.53 22.50 -0.44
CA ARG A 19 -2.67 22.14 0.42
C ARG A 19 -2.91 20.63 0.51
N ASP A 20 -2.22 19.81 -0.28
CA ASP A 20 -2.31 18.35 -0.23
C ASP A 20 -0.92 17.66 -0.16
N PRO A 21 -0.13 17.92 0.90
CA PRO A 21 1.23 17.39 1.04
C PRO A 21 1.26 15.85 1.13
N ASN A 22 0.16 15.23 1.56
CA ASN A 22 0.03 13.77 1.66
C ASN A 22 -0.56 13.14 0.40
N SER A 23 -0.81 13.92 -0.65
CA SER A 23 -1.32 13.43 -1.93
C SER A 23 -2.62 12.61 -1.83
N LEU A 24 -3.52 13.03 -0.95
CA LEU A 24 -4.80 12.35 -0.70
C LEU A 24 -5.73 12.39 -1.92
N ASN A 25 -5.61 13.44 -2.74
CA ASN A 25 -6.55 13.76 -3.81
C ASN A 25 -5.99 13.54 -5.22
N LYS A 26 -4.92 12.75 -5.38
CA LYS A 26 -4.31 12.44 -6.70
C LYS A 26 -5.29 11.88 -7.75
N HIS A 27 -6.39 11.28 -7.31
CA HIS A 27 -7.41 10.70 -8.17
C HIS A 27 -8.40 11.74 -8.73
N LEU A 28 -8.45 12.95 -8.18
CA LEU A 28 -9.37 14.00 -8.62
C LEU A 28 -8.77 14.81 -9.78
N GLN A 29 -8.86 14.26 -10.99
CA GLN A 29 -8.49 14.94 -12.24
C GLN A 29 -9.65 15.79 -12.73
N VAL A 30 -9.63 17.08 -12.40
CA VAL A 30 -10.75 18.01 -12.67
C VAL A 30 -10.36 19.16 -13.59
N MET A 31 -9.25 19.03 -14.34
CA MET A 31 -8.90 20.02 -15.37
C MET A 31 -9.87 19.90 -16.54
N TRP A 32 -10.07 21.00 -17.28
CA TRP A 32 -11.00 21.02 -18.42
C TRP A 32 -10.66 19.93 -19.45
N ASP A 33 -9.37 19.75 -19.75
CA ASP A 33 -8.87 18.79 -20.71
C ASP A 33 -9.00 17.34 -20.22
N ASP A 34 -9.01 17.10 -18.91
CA ASP A 34 -9.21 15.76 -18.33
C ASP A 34 -10.68 15.32 -18.38
N VAL A 35 -11.62 16.28 -18.31
CA VAL A 35 -13.06 15.99 -18.19
C VAL A 35 -13.76 15.95 -19.55
N ILE A 36 -13.45 16.91 -20.43
CA ILE A 36 -14.15 17.09 -21.71
C ILE A 36 -13.23 16.83 -22.92
N GLY A 37 -11.91 16.73 -22.71
CA GLY A 37 -10.88 16.62 -23.74
C GLY A 37 -11.33 15.92 -25.03
N GLU A 38 -11.28 16.65 -26.14
CA GLU A 38 -11.69 16.12 -27.45
C GLU A 38 -10.57 15.26 -28.07
N PRO A 39 -10.91 14.15 -28.75
CA PRO A 39 -9.95 13.31 -29.45
C PRO A 39 -9.43 13.98 -30.73
N GLU A 40 -8.22 13.60 -31.19
CA GLU A 40 -7.55 14.23 -32.33
C GLU A 40 -8.36 14.22 -33.66
N GLY A 41 -9.29 13.28 -33.81
CA GLY A 41 -10.10 13.11 -35.03
C GLY A 41 -11.34 13.99 -35.13
N ILE A 42 -11.82 14.59 -34.03
CA ILE A 42 -13.07 15.38 -34.00
C ILE A 42 -12.86 16.59 -33.09
N ARG A 43 -12.86 17.80 -33.67
CA ARG A 43 -12.66 19.05 -32.92
C ARG A 43 -13.83 20.00 -33.06
N SER A 44 -14.31 20.50 -31.94
CA SER A 44 -15.26 21.61 -31.89
C SER A 44 -14.63 22.90 -32.42
N PRO A 45 -15.45 23.86 -32.89
CA PRO A 45 -14.96 25.18 -33.26
C PRO A 45 -14.20 25.86 -32.11
N GLU A 46 -13.05 26.46 -32.41
CA GLU A 46 -12.15 27.08 -31.41
C GLU A 46 -12.83 28.12 -30.50
N CYS A 47 -13.80 28.87 -31.04
CA CYS A 47 -14.58 29.84 -30.26
C CYS A 47 -15.44 29.15 -29.19
N ALA A 48 -16.16 28.09 -29.58
CA ALA A 48 -17.00 27.33 -28.67
C ALA A 48 -16.15 26.65 -27.58
N TRP A 49 -15.04 26.03 -27.98
CA TRP A 49 -14.09 25.38 -27.08
C TRP A 49 -13.53 26.33 -26.00
N ARG A 50 -13.10 27.52 -26.41
CA ARG A 50 -12.54 28.52 -25.47
C ARG A 50 -13.60 29.07 -24.53
N LEU A 51 -14.80 29.38 -25.03
CA LEU A 51 -15.88 29.92 -24.23
C LEU A 51 -16.37 28.90 -23.20
N SER A 52 -16.60 27.64 -23.61
CA SER A 52 -17.00 26.58 -22.69
C SER A 52 -15.94 26.31 -21.63
N GLY A 53 -14.66 26.26 -22.01
CA GLY A 53 -13.56 26.09 -21.07
C GLY A 53 -13.45 27.24 -20.06
N HIS A 54 -13.68 28.49 -20.49
CA HIS A 54 -13.70 29.64 -19.59
C HIS A 54 -14.89 29.59 -18.62
N CYS A 55 -16.10 29.31 -19.13
CA CYS A 55 -17.29 29.13 -18.30
C CYS A 55 -17.11 28.00 -17.27
N PHE A 56 -16.52 26.88 -17.67
CA PHE A 56 -16.24 25.76 -16.77
C PHE A 56 -15.30 26.16 -15.63
N ARG A 57 -14.16 26.80 -15.95
CA ARG A 57 -13.19 27.23 -14.94
C ARG A 57 -13.80 28.22 -13.95
N LEU A 58 -14.56 29.21 -14.45
CA LEU A 58 -15.21 30.21 -13.62
C LEU A 58 -16.27 29.58 -12.72
N SER A 59 -17.18 28.79 -13.28
CA SER A 59 -18.24 28.12 -12.52
C SER A 59 -17.67 27.21 -11.44
N ARG A 60 -16.68 26.37 -11.79
CA ARG A 60 -15.97 25.50 -10.85
C ARG A 60 -15.33 26.31 -9.72
N SER A 61 -14.61 27.38 -10.05
CA SER A 61 -13.93 28.21 -9.06
C SER A 61 -14.93 28.89 -8.12
N CYS A 62 -15.97 29.52 -8.66
CA CYS A 62 -16.99 30.20 -7.84
C CYS A 62 -17.71 29.23 -6.90
N CYS A 63 -18.20 28.10 -7.43
CA CYS A 63 -18.88 27.10 -6.60
C CYS A 63 -17.96 26.49 -5.55
N TYR A 64 -16.71 26.16 -5.92
CA TYR A 64 -15.74 25.59 -5.00
C TYR A 64 -15.39 26.56 -3.87
N VAL A 65 -15.13 27.84 -4.19
CA VAL A 65 -14.83 28.85 -3.17
C VAL A 65 -16.03 29.06 -2.25
N PHE A 66 -17.24 29.18 -2.79
CA PHE A 66 -18.46 29.35 -1.99
C PHE A 66 -18.65 28.19 -1.00
N LEU A 67 -18.57 26.95 -1.48
CA LEU A 67 -18.69 25.76 -0.65
C LEU A 67 -17.56 25.69 0.38
N SER A 68 -16.33 26.02 -0.03
CA SER A 68 -15.16 25.99 0.85
C SER A 68 -15.26 27.02 1.97
N VAL A 69 -15.75 28.23 1.69
CA VAL A 69 -15.87 29.29 2.71
C VAL A 69 -16.98 28.98 3.71
N LEU A 70 -18.12 28.44 3.26
CA LEU A 70 -19.28 28.23 4.13
C LEU A 70 -19.28 26.87 4.82
N ILE A 71 -19.01 25.80 4.07
CA ILE A 71 -19.21 24.43 4.56
C ILE A 71 -17.91 23.86 5.15
N SER A 72 -16.75 24.22 4.61
CA SER A 72 -15.47 23.67 5.11
C SER A 72 -15.21 23.95 6.59
N PRO A 73 -15.47 25.15 7.16
CA PRO A 73 -15.24 25.40 8.58
C PRO A 73 -16.14 24.55 9.48
N LEU A 74 -17.40 24.37 9.08
CA LEU A 74 -18.35 23.50 9.80
C LEU A 74 -17.87 22.05 9.80
N PHE A 75 -17.42 21.56 8.64
CA PHE A 75 -16.91 20.21 8.50
C PHE A 75 -15.59 20.01 9.27
N ALA A 76 -14.70 21.01 9.25
CA ALA A 76 -13.46 21.00 10.03
C ALA A 76 -13.75 20.96 11.54
N LEU A 77 -14.77 21.69 12.02
CA LEU A 77 -15.20 21.65 13.42
C LEU A 77 -15.72 20.26 13.80
N CYS A 78 -16.60 19.68 12.98
CA CYS A 78 -17.13 18.33 13.19
C CYS A 78 -16.00 17.31 13.24
N PHE A 79 -15.09 17.33 12.26
CA PHE A 79 -13.97 16.40 12.25
C PHE A 79 -13.01 16.61 13.42
N GLY A 80 -12.68 17.85 13.75
CA GLY A 80 -11.86 18.17 14.91
C GLY A 80 -12.42 17.57 16.20
N PHE A 81 -13.73 17.68 16.42
CA PHE A 81 -14.40 17.05 17.54
C PHE A 81 -14.33 15.52 17.48
N THR A 82 -14.62 14.92 16.33
CA THR A 82 -14.53 13.45 16.19
C THR A 82 -13.13 12.92 16.46
N PHE A 83 -12.09 13.57 15.94
CA PHE A 83 -10.71 13.15 16.17
C PHE A 83 -10.28 13.38 17.62
N ALA A 84 -10.79 14.43 18.29
CA ALA A 84 -10.57 14.62 19.72
C ALA A 84 -11.18 13.47 20.55
N CYS A 85 -12.43 13.09 20.27
CA CYS A 85 -13.07 11.95 20.92
C CYS A 85 -12.34 10.63 20.63
N LEU A 86 -11.93 10.39 19.38
CA LEU A 86 -11.16 9.21 19.00
C LEU A 86 -9.81 9.14 19.71
N ALA A 87 -9.09 10.26 19.78
CA ALA A 87 -7.82 10.34 20.49
C ALA A 87 -8.00 10.07 21.99
N PHE A 88 -9.03 10.67 22.61
CA PHE A 88 -9.37 10.41 24.01
C PHE A 88 -9.67 8.92 24.24
N GLN A 89 -10.57 8.34 23.45
CA GLN A 89 -10.92 6.92 23.54
C GLN A 89 -9.68 6.03 23.38
N HIS A 90 -8.80 6.35 22.43
CA HIS A 90 -7.61 5.56 22.18
C HIS A 90 -6.63 5.61 23.36
N ILE A 91 -6.35 6.80 23.89
CA ILE A 91 -5.38 7.00 24.97
C ILE A 91 -5.90 6.44 26.30
N TRP A 92 -7.14 6.76 26.66
CA TRP A 92 -7.67 6.51 28.00
C TRP A 92 -8.37 5.16 28.14
N CYS A 93 -8.90 4.62 27.06
CA CYS A 93 -9.62 3.34 27.10
C CYS A 93 -8.88 2.24 26.34
N LEU A 94 -8.60 2.43 25.05
CA LEU A 94 -8.04 1.35 24.22
C LEU A 94 -6.61 0.99 24.62
N ALA A 95 -5.73 1.96 24.83
CA ALA A 95 -4.33 1.69 25.18
C ALA A 95 -4.17 0.87 26.47
N PRO A 96 -4.83 1.20 27.61
CA PRO A 96 -4.76 0.34 28.80
C PRO A 96 -5.44 -1.00 28.59
N CYS A 97 -6.59 -1.07 27.91
CA CYS A 97 -7.25 -2.34 27.59
C CYS A 97 -6.34 -3.27 26.76
N LEU A 98 -5.67 -2.74 25.74
CA LEU A 98 -4.71 -3.49 24.93
C LEU A 98 -3.50 -3.95 25.74
N ARG A 99 -3.05 -3.14 26.72
CA ARG A 99 -1.98 -3.56 27.64
C ARG A 99 -2.42 -4.74 28.51
N VAL A 100 -3.62 -4.71 29.09
CA VAL A 100 -4.18 -5.83 29.87
C VAL A 100 -4.38 -7.07 29.01
N TRP A 101 -4.93 -6.88 27.80
CA TRP A 101 -5.10 -7.96 26.82
C TRP A 101 -3.77 -8.62 26.48
N LYS A 102 -2.72 -7.82 26.23
CA LYS A 102 -1.37 -8.33 25.93
C LYS A 102 -0.81 -9.17 27.07
N ILE A 103 -0.99 -8.77 28.33
CA ILE A 103 -0.57 -9.56 29.50
C ILE A 103 -1.35 -10.88 29.57
N SER A 104 -2.65 -10.84 29.34
CA SER A 104 -3.53 -12.02 29.36
C SER A 104 -3.16 -13.02 28.25
N CYS A 105 -2.89 -12.52 27.04
CA CYS A 105 -2.40 -13.33 25.93
C CYS A 105 -1.02 -13.91 26.21
N ALA A 106 -0.12 -13.19 26.90
CA ALA A 106 1.19 -13.73 27.27
C ALA A 106 1.05 -14.93 28.23
N ALA A 107 0.17 -14.84 29.23
CA ALA A 107 -0.14 -15.97 30.11
C ALA A 107 -0.73 -17.15 29.33
N THR A 108 -1.69 -16.87 28.45
CA THR A 108 -2.31 -17.89 27.58
C THR A 108 -1.28 -18.56 26.67
N ARG A 109 -0.36 -17.78 26.09
CA ARG A 109 0.74 -18.30 25.26
C ARG A 109 1.63 -19.24 26.05
N ASN A 110 1.99 -18.89 27.28
CA ASN A 110 2.81 -19.76 28.12
C ASN A 110 2.11 -21.10 28.40
N PHE A 111 0.81 -21.06 28.71
CA PHE A 111 0.00 -22.26 28.89
C PHE A 111 -0.06 -23.11 27.61
N LEU A 112 -0.39 -22.52 26.48
CA LEU A 112 -0.44 -23.21 25.19
C LEU A 112 0.94 -23.77 24.78
N SER A 113 2.02 -23.04 25.07
CA SER A 113 3.39 -23.50 24.83
C SER A 113 3.70 -24.74 25.66
N ALA A 114 3.31 -24.75 26.94
CA ALA A 114 3.48 -25.92 27.81
C ALA A 114 2.70 -27.13 27.27
N VAL A 115 1.44 -26.94 26.86
CA VAL A 115 0.61 -28.00 26.24
C VAL A 115 1.25 -28.49 24.93
N THR A 116 1.73 -27.58 24.09
CA THR A 116 2.39 -27.92 22.83
C THR A 116 3.68 -28.72 23.08
N HIS A 117 4.49 -28.35 24.07
CA HIS A 117 5.66 -29.13 24.44
C HIS A 117 5.31 -30.51 25.03
N ALA A 118 4.22 -30.62 25.77
CA ALA A 118 3.79 -31.89 26.35
C ALA A 118 3.22 -32.86 25.31
N ILE A 119 2.57 -32.36 24.25
CA ILE A 119 1.84 -33.18 23.28
C ILE A 119 2.56 -33.24 21.93
N VAL A 120 2.82 -32.08 21.32
CA VAL A 120 3.32 -32.00 19.94
C VAL A 120 4.78 -32.42 19.86
N LYS A 121 5.60 -32.08 20.86
CA LYS A 121 7.02 -32.45 20.88
C LYS A 121 7.23 -33.97 20.84
N PRO A 122 6.65 -34.81 21.73
CA PRO A 122 6.85 -36.26 21.66
C PRO A 122 6.27 -36.89 20.38
N ILE A 123 5.15 -36.36 19.84
CA ILE A 123 4.61 -36.84 18.56
C ILE A 123 5.61 -36.57 17.43
N MET A 124 6.17 -35.38 17.35
CA MET A 124 7.16 -35.08 16.30
C MET A 124 8.47 -35.84 16.48
N GLU A 125 8.89 -36.08 17.72
CA GLU A 125 10.08 -36.87 18.02
C GLU A 125 9.90 -38.34 17.64
N SER A 126 8.73 -38.93 17.92
CA SER A 126 8.40 -40.29 17.49
C SER A 126 8.27 -40.43 15.96
N LEU A 127 7.68 -39.44 15.28
CA LEU A 127 7.66 -39.41 13.81
C LEU A 127 9.07 -39.28 13.23
N GLY A 128 9.92 -38.42 13.80
CA GLY A 128 11.32 -38.29 13.42
C GLY A 128 12.09 -39.61 13.60
N TYR A 129 11.83 -40.33 14.70
CA TYR A 129 12.42 -41.64 14.97
C TYR A 129 11.99 -42.71 13.95
N LEU A 130 10.72 -42.67 13.49
CA LEU A 130 10.22 -43.56 12.44
C LEU A 130 11.02 -43.37 11.14
N PHE A 131 11.25 -42.12 10.72
CA PHE A 131 11.99 -41.81 9.50
C PHE A 131 13.51 -42.03 9.64
N HIS A 132 14.08 -41.83 10.84
CA HIS A 132 15.49 -42.06 11.10
C HIS A 132 15.93 -43.52 10.88
N ASN A 133 15.05 -44.49 11.16
CA ASN A 133 15.36 -45.90 10.98
C ASN A 133 15.40 -46.36 9.50
N ILE A 134 15.03 -45.49 8.55
CA ILE A 134 15.07 -45.80 7.11
C ILE A 134 16.47 -45.44 6.57
N ARG A 135 17.40 -46.41 6.59
CA ARG A 135 18.70 -46.29 5.93
C ARG A 135 18.59 -46.67 4.45
N VAL A 136 18.68 -45.68 3.57
CA VAL A 136 18.74 -45.89 2.12
C VAL A 136 20.19 -46.18 1.72
N TYR A 137 20.45 -47.41 1.30
CA TYR A 137 21.73 -47.79 0.70
C TYR A 137 21.64 -47.56 -0.82
N ASN A 138 22.26 -46.47 -1.29
CA ASN A 138 22.40 -46.23 -2.72
C ASN A 138 23.54 -47.09 -3.26
N GLN A 139 23.19 -48.25 -3.79
CA GLN A 139 24.14 -49.09 -4.51
C GLN A 139 24.31 -48.51 -5.91
N LYS A 140 25.45 -47.86 -6.16
CA LYS A 140 25.83 -47.50 -7.53
C LYS A 140 26.03 -48.80 -8.31
N LEU A 141 25.23 -49.01 -9.36
CA LEU A 141 25.45 -50.13 -10.26
C LEU A 141 26.87 -49.99 -10.85
N PRO A 142 27.65 -51.08 -10.90
CA PRO A 142 28.94 -51.07 -11.58
C PRO A 142 28.68 -50.79 -13.05
N ASP A 143 29.36 -49.77 -13.59
CA ASP A 143 29.39 -49.51 -15.03
C ASP A 143 29.85 -50.79 -15.73
N GLY A 144 28.93 -51.41 -16.46
CA GLY A 144 29.14 -52.71 -17.09
C GLY A 144 30.27 -52.63 -18.10
N LEU A 145 31.44 -53.14 -17.74
CA LEU A 145 32.44 -53.57 -18.70
C LEU A 145 32.21 -55.05 -19.00
N ALA A 146 31.92 -55.29 -20.27
CA ALA A 146 31.88 -56.59 -20.91
C ALA A 146 33.05 -57.48 -20.49
N GLN A 147 32.76 -58.67 -19.96
CA GLN A 147 33.54 -59.87 -20.28
C GLN A 147 32.65 -61.10 -20.08
N LYS A 148 32.09 -61.55 -21.21
CA LYS A 148 31.65 -62.93 -21.41
C LYS A 148 32.91 -63.79 -21.61
N ASP A 149 32.76 -65.10 -21.44
CA ASP A 149 33.74 -66.18 -21.70
C ASP A 149 34.62 -66.46 -20.45
N ASP A 150 34.59 -67.60 -19.76
CA ASP A 150 34.37 -68.98 -20.20
C ASP A 150 33.76 -69.85 -19.09
N ILE A 151 32.64 -70.52 -19.39
CA ILE A 151 32.29 -71.82 -18.78
C ILE A 151 32.55 -72.84 -19.89
N LEU A 152 33.77 -73.36 -19.92
CA LEU A 152 34.15 -74.50 -20.75
C LEU A 152 34.01 -75.76 -19.89
N VAL A 153 33.06 -76.60 -20.30
CA VAL A 153 32.88 -77.97 -19.81
C VAL A 153 34.08 -78.80 -20.25
N VAL A 154 34.87 -79.29 -19.28
CA VAL A 154 35.34 -80.67 -19.04
C VAL A 154 36.43 -80.62 -17.97
#